data_AF-A0A7X6ZQV5-F1
#
_entry.id   AF-A0A7X6ZQV5-F1
#
_cell.length_a   1.000
_cell.length_b   1.000
_cell.length_c   1.000
_cell.angle_alpha   90.00
_cell.angle_beta   90.00
_cell.angle_gamma   90.00
#
_symmetry.space_group_name_H-M   'P 1'
#
loop_
_entity.id
_entity.type
_entity.pdbx_description
1 polymer ?
#
loop_
_entity_poly.entity_id
_entity_poly.type
_entity_poly.pdbx_seq_one_letter_code
_entity_poly.pdbx_strand_id
1 'polypeptide(L)'
;EGEIRLTGSMISPVEVATGAVLGGSGTISNSVEFVQGSAFRVNILDEDTAEVLVVTESVTGEVDVIVPDELPGGEQEWLVMTADSLSAAFKSTNPLYGVYKRNGGKELWLTRKLGNTLIIR
;
A
#
# COMPACT_ATOMS: atom_id res chain seq x y z
N GLU A 1 -14.67 3.32 11.95
CA GLU A 1 -13.51 3.01 11.08
C GLU A 1 -12.30 2.86 11.99
N GLY A 2 -11.78 1.64 12.11
CA GLY A 2 -10.61 1.34 12.93
C GLY A 2 -9.38 1.26 12.03
N GLU A 3 -8.40 2.11 12.28
CA GLU A 3 -7.07 2.00 11.67
C GLU A 3 -6.20 1.16 12.60
N ILE A 4 -5.73 0.02 12.11
CA ILE A 4 -4.73 -0.77 12.82
C ILE A 4 -3.37 -0.17 12.48
N ARG A 5 -2.76 0.51 13.46
CA ARG A 5 -1.38 0.99 13.37
C ARG A 5 -0.47 0.05 14.14
N LEU A 6 0.37 -0.69 13.42
CA LEU A 6 1.35 -1.59 14.02
C LEU A 6 2.71 -0.88 14.09
N THR A 7 3.11 -0.53 15.31
CA THR A 7 4.45 0.00 15.58
C THR A 7 5.22 -1.03 16.41
N GLY A 8 6.23 -1.67 15.80
CA GLY A 8 7.10 -2.66 16.47
C GLY A 8 6.87 -4.11 16.06
N SER A 9 7.67 -5.01 16.64
CA SER A 9 7.70 -6.43 16.26
C SER A 9 6.46 -7.18 16.74
N MET A 10 5.60 -7.57 15.80
CA MET A 10 4.56 -8.57 16.01
C MET A 10 5.18 -9.98 15.92
N ILE A 11 4.64 -10.97 16.63
CA ILE A 11 5.10 -12.39 16.64
C ILE A 11 3.99 -13.38 16.23
N SER A 12 2.85 -12.87 15.76
CA SER A 12 1.76 -13.66 15.20
C SER A 12 1.41 -13.13 13.81
N PRO A 13 0.88 -13.99 12.91
CA PRO A 13 0.33 -13.53 11.63
C PRO A 13 -0.68 -12.40 11.82
N VAL A 14 -0.63 -11.41 10.93
CA VAL A 14 -1.56 -10.29 10.93
C VAL A 14 -2.66 -10.58 9.92
N GLU A 15 -3.86 -10.88 10.41
CA GLU A 15 -5.06 -11.00 9.57
C GLU A 15 -5.81 -9.66 9.57
N VAL A 16 -5.95 -9.06 8.38
CA VAL A 16 -6.70 -7.81 8.21
C VAL A 16 -8.12 -8.16 7.77
N ALA A 17 -9.06 -8.09 8.71
CA ALA A 17 -10.46 -8.47 8.51
C ALA A 17 -11.22 -7.56 7.52
N THR A 18 -12.38 -8.02 7.04
CA THR A 18 -13.23 -7.26 6.11
C THR A 18 -13.65 -5.93 6.73
N GLY A 19 -13.47 -4.84 5.97
CA GLY A 19 -13.75 -3.48 6.44
C GLY A 19 -12.71 -2.92 7.42
N ALA A 20 -11.67 -3.68 7.77
CA ALA A 20 -10.53 -3.17 8.52
C ALA A 20 -9.53 -2.47 7.60
N VAL A 21 -8.82 -1.48 8.15
CA VAL A 21 -7.77 -0.74 7.46
C VAL A 21 -6.45 -0.96 8.19
N LEU A 22 -5.44 -1.44 7.48
CA LEU A 22 -4.05 -1.48 7.95
C LEU A 22 -3.29 -0.26 7.45
N GLY A 23 -2.53 0.43 8.30
CA GLY A 23 -1.71 1.57 7.89
C GLY A 23 -0.62 1.93 8.90
N GLY A 24 0.31 2.78 8.49
CA GLY A 24 1.39 3.29 9.33
C GLY A 24 2.80 2.89 8.88
N SER A 25 3.80 3.44 9.56
CA SER A 25 5.21 3.07 9.43
C SER A 25 5.62 2.02 10.47
N GLY A 26 6.52 1.10 10.10
CA GLY A 26 7.07 0.11 11.04
C GLY A 26 7.50 -1.20 10.40
N THR A 27 7.85 -2.16 11.25
CA THR A 27 8.23 -3.51 10.83
C THR A 27 7.30 -4.56 11.42
N ILE A 28 6.63 -5.35 10.58
CA ILE A 28 5.84 -6.52 10.94
C ILE A 28 6.69 -7.76 10.69
N SER A 29 7.04 -8.48 11.76
CA SER A 29 7.92 -9.65 11.68
C SER A 29 7.22 -10.98 11.38
N ASN A 30 6.08 -10.96 10.67
CA ASN A 30 5.30 -12.14 10.27
C ASN A 30 4.59 -11.89 8.95
N SER A 31 3.92 -12.92 8.43
CA SER A 31 2.99 -12.79 7.32
C SER A 31 1.81 -11.86 7.61
N VAL A 32 1.35 -11.17 6.56
CA VAL A 32 0.13 -10.36 6.55
C VAL A 32 -0.84 -10.95 5.52
N GLU A 33 -2.05 -11.27 5.95
CA GLU A 33 -3.13 -11.77 5.10
C GLU A 33 -4.29 -10.79 5.10
N PHE A 34 -4.61 -10.26 3.92
CA PHE A 34 -5.75 -9.38 3.72
C PHE A 34 -6.96 -10.20 3.23
N VAL A 35 -8.06 -10.15 3.98
CA VAL A 35 -9.30 -10.78 3.51
C VAL A 35 -10.02 -9.83 2.53
N GLN A 36 -10.93 -10.37 1.72
CA GLN A 36 -11.67 -9.56 0.77
C GLN A 36 -12.40 -8.38 1.44
N GLY A 37 -12.28 -7.20 0.82
CA GLY A 37 -12.87 -5.95 1.31
C GLY A 37 -12.10 -5.31 2.47
N SER A 38 -10.88 -5.79 2.76
CA SER A 38 -9.92 -5.07 3.62
C SER A 38 -9.16 -4.01 2.81
N ALA A 39 -8.52 -3.09 3.52
CA ALA A 39 -7.79 -2.01 2.89
C ALA A 39 -6.41 -1.74 3.53
N PHE A 40 -5.51 -1.21 2.71
CA PHE A 40 -4.20 -0.70 3.11
C PHE A 40 -4.15 0.82 2.90
N ARG A 41 -3.87 1.59 3.95
CA ARG A 41 -3.76 3.05 3.89
C ARG A 41 -2.31 3.44 3.64
N VAL A 42 -2.10 4.23 2.59
CA VAL A 42 -0.83 4.90 2.33
C VAL A 42 -0.83 6.25 3.03
N ASN A 43 0.21 6.51 3.82
CA ASN A 43 0.47 7.81 4.43
C ASN A 43 1.63 8.48 3.69
N ILE A 44 1.34 9.54 2.93
CA ILE A 44 2.37 10.38 2.29
C ILE A 44 2.72 11.50 3.26
N LEU A 45 4.02 11.65 3.56
CA LEU A 45 4.53 12.60 4.56
C LEU A 45 4.80 13.96 3.91
N ASP A 46 5.42 13.96 2.75
CA ASP A 46 5.70 15.13 1.92
C ASP A 46 5.74 14.76 0.42
N GLU A 47 6.18 15.69 -0.43
CA GLU A 47 6.21 15.50 -1.88
C GLU A 47 7.16 14.39 -2.35
N ASP A 48 8.14 14.01 -1.54
CA ASP A 48 9.20 13.07 -1.89
C ASP A 48 9.15 11.78 -1.05
N THR A 49 8.39 11.76 0.05
CA THR A 49 8.45 10.67 1.03
C THR A 49 7.07 10.17 1.49
N ALA A 50 7.00 8.86 1.68
CA ALA A 50 5.87 8.17 2.27
C ALA A 50 6.31 7.40 3.52
N GLU A 51 5.36 7.10 4.40
CA GLU A 51 5.56 6.05 5.38
C GLU A 51 5.67 4.69 4.67
N VAL A 52 6.73 3.95 5.01
CA VAL A 52 6.97 2.61 4.48
C VAL A 52 6.62 1.58 5.55
N LEU A 53 5.71 0.66 5.21
CA LEU A 53 5.46 -0.52 6.01
C LEU A 53 6.40 -1.66 5.58
N VAL A 54 7.24 -2.13 6.50
CA VAL A 54 8.15 -3.26 6.25
C VAL A 54 7.51 -4.52 6.79
N VAL A 55 7.18 -5.46 5.92
CA VAL A 55 6.78 -6.82 6.30
C VAL A 55 7.98 -7.72 6.08
N THR A 56 8.40 -8.51 7.07
CA THR A 56 9.59 -9.35 6.89
C THR A 56 9.29 -10.67 6.19
N GLU A 57 8.01 -11.03 6.04
CA GLU A 57 7.58 -12.26 5.39
C GLU A 57 6.67 -11.95 4.18
N SER A 58 5.61 -12.73 3.97
CA SER A 58 4.71 -12.61 2.83
C SER A 58 3.52 -11.68 3.10
N VAL A 59 3.02 -11.05 2.03
CA VAL A 59 1.75 -10.32 2.00
C VAL A 59 0.85 -10.94 0.93
N THR A 60 -0.32 -11.43 1.35
CA THR A 60 -1.27 -12.18 0.51
C THR A 60 -2.69 -11.58 0.57
N GLY A 61 -3.56 -12.00 -0.36
CA GLY A 61 -4.99 -11.61 -0.36
C GLY A 61 -5.40 -10.59 -1.43
N GLU A 62 -6.56 -9.96 -1.25
CA GLU A 62 -7.10 -8.88 -2.09
C GLU A 62 -7.21 -7.60 -1.26
N VAL A 63 -6.61 -6.51 -1.75
CA VAL A 63 -6.41 -5.28 -0.98
C VAL A 63 -6.80 -4.05 -1.78
N ASP A 64 -7.69 -3.25 -1.22
CA ASP A 64 -7.89 -1.87 -1.67
C ASP A 64 -6.84 -0.96 -1.03
N VAL A 65 -6.08 -0.24 -1.85
CA VAL A 65 -5.07 0.73 -1.42
C VAL A 65 -5.72 2.10 -1.35
N ILE A 66 -5.88 2.61 -0.13
CA ILE A 66 -6.44 3.93 0.14
C ILE A 66 -5.30 4.95 0.01
N VAL A 67 -5.43 5.81 -1.00
CA VAL A 67 -4.50 6.90 -1.31
C VAL A 67 -5.15 8.24 -0.90
N PRO A 68 -4.41 9.20 -0.33
CA PRO A 68 -4.94 10.52 -0.02
C PRO A 68 -5.52 11.22 -1.25
N ASP A 69 -6.61 11.95 -1.08
CA ASP A 69 -7.32 12.62 -2.19
C ASP A 69 -6.51 13.80 -2.77
N GLU A 70 -5.71 14.49 -1.97
CA GLU A 70 -4.93 15.65 -2.39
C GLU A 70 -3.46 15.54 -1.95
N LEU A 71 -2.57 15.47 -2.94
CA LEU A 71 -1.12 15.60 -2.79
C LEU A 71 -0.60 16.62 -3.82
N PRO A 72 0.55 17.27 -3.56
CA PRO A 72 1.12 18.27 -4.47
C PRO A 72 1.20 17.77 -5.93
N GLY A 73 1.00 18.70 -6.87
CA GLY A 73 1.00 18.43 -8.31
C GLY A 73 2.33 17.86 -8.82
N GLY A 74 2.28 16.84 -9.68
CA GLY A 74 3.47 16.31 -10.38
C GLY A 74 3.41 14.82 -10.69
N GLU A 75 4.32 14.34 -11.55
CA GLU A 75 4.62 12.90 -11.64
C GLU A 75 5.51 12.53 -10.45
N GLN A 76 5.03 11.65 -9.60
CA GLN A 76 5.71 11.27 -8.36
C GLN A 76 5.60 9.77 -8.09
N GLU A 77 6.51 9.28 -7.27
CA GLU A 77 6.67 7.88 -6.97
C GLU A 77 7.11 7.65 -5.54
N TRP A 78 6.42 6.77 -4.81
CA TRP A 78 6.72 6.45 -3.43
C TRP A 78 6.76 4.95 -3.19
N LEU A 79 7.80 4.49 -2.48
CA LEU A 79 7.82 3.18 -1.86
C LEU A 79 6.87 3.23 -0.66
N VAL A 80 5.90 2.31 -0.59
CA VAL A 80 4.88 2.30 0.48
C VAL A 80 4.88 1.02 1.30
N MET A 81 5.39 -0.08 0.75
CA MET A 81 5.52 -1.34 1.46
C MET A 81 6.70 -2.15 0.93
N THR A 82 7.42 -2.82 1.82
CA THR A 82 8.38 -3.88 1.47
C THR A 82 7.95 -5.21 2.08
N ALA A 83 8.26 -6.31 1.40
CA ALA A 83 8.00 -7.67 1.85
C ALA A 83 9.03 -8.65 1.29
N ASP A 84 9.15 -9.84 1.90
CA ASP A 84 9.89 -10.95 1.27
C ASP A 84 9.18 -11.45 0.02
N SER A 85 7.84 -11.36 0.01
CA SER A 85 6.99 -11.67 -1.14
C SER A 85 5.65 -10.93 -1.08
N LEU A 86 5.33 -10.15 -2.13
CA LEU A 86 4.03 -9.51 -2.34
C LEU A 86 3.23 -10.30 -3.37
N SER A 87 2.46 -11.30 -2.95
CA SER A 87 1.54 -12.02 -3.82
C SER A 87 0.13 -11.40 -3.86
N ALA A 88 -0.22 -10.57 -2.87
CA ALA A 88 -1.52 -9.89 -2.80
C ALA A 88 -1.87 -9.08 -4.06
N ALA A 89 -3.16 -9.02 -4.39
CA ALA A 89 -3.68 -8.17 -5.45
C ALA A 89 -3.99 -6.77 -4.88
N PHE A 90 -3.26 -5.76 -5.35
CA PHE A 90 -3.42 -4.38 -4.90
C PHE A 90 -4.18 -3.56 -5.94
N LYS A 91 -5.17 -2.80 -5.48
CA LYS A 91 -5.93 -1.89 -6.33
C LYS A 91 -6.03 -0.51 -5.66
N SER A 92 -5.59 0.54 -6.35
CA SER A 92 -5.79 1.91 -5.85
C SER A 92 -7.27 2.26 -5.86
N THR A 93 -7.76 2.86 -4.77
CA THR A 93 -9.10 3.46 -4.74
C THR A 93 -9.15 4.80 -5.47
N ASN A 94 -8.00 5.48 -5.63
CA ASN A 94 -7.87 6.74 -6.34
C ASN A 94 -7.37 6.49 -7.79
N PRO A 95 -8.16 6.84 -8.83
CA PRO A 95 -7.83 6.54 -10.23
C PRO A 95 -6.65 7.34 -10.78
N LEU A 96 -6.20 8.40 -10.10
CA LEU A 96 -5.01 9.16 -10.50
C LEU A 96 -3.70 8.45 -10.14
N TYR A 97 -3.78 7.39 -9.33
CA TYR A 97 -2.63 6.69 -8.82
C TYR A 97 -2.63 5.22 -9.26
N GLY A 98 -1.48 4.77 -9.71
CA GLY A 98 -1.20 3.37 -9.98
C GLY A 98 -0.42 2.74 -8.84
N VAL A 99 -0.75 1.49 -8.52
CA VAL A 99 0.04 0.64 -7.62
C VAL A 99 0.71 -0.45 -8.45
N TYR A 100 1.98 -0.72 -8.17
CA TYR A 100 2.73 -1.75 -8.90
C TYR A 100 3.83 -2.33 -8.03
N LYS A 101 4.19 -3.56 -8.37
CA LYS A 101 5.22 -4.32 -7.69
C LYS A 101 6.56 -4.13 -8.41
N ARG A 102 7.64 -3.89 -7.66
CA ARG A 102 9.02 -3.85 -8.16
C ARG A 102 9.88 -4.86 -7.43
N ASN A 103 11.16 -4.93 -7.84
CA ASN A 103 12.18 -5.76 -7.20
C ASN A 103 11.74 -7.23 -7.04
N GLY A 104 11.22 -7.81 -8.13
CA GLY A 104 10.74 -9.20 -8.14
C GLY A 104 9.51 -9.46 -7.26
N GLY A 105 8.73 -8.42 -6.93
CA GLY A 105 7.57 -8.56 -6.04
C GLY A 105 7.89 -8.33 -4.57
N LYS A 106 8.99 -7.65 -4.24
CA LYS A 106 9.38 -7.33 -2.86
C LYS A 106 9.04 -5.91 -2.43
N GLU A 107 8.68 -5.06 -3.38
CA GLU A 107 8.37 -3.66 -3.12
C GLU A 107 7.04 -3.29 -3.76
N LEU A 108 6.17 -2.66 -2.98
CA LEU A 108 4.95 -2.03 -3.47
C LEU A 108 5.22 -0.54 -3.60
N TRP A 109 5.00 -0.02 -4.79
CA TRP A 109 5.19 1.38 -5.11
C TRP A 109 3.88 2.01 -5.55
N LEU A 110 3.67 3.24 -5.12
CA LEU A 110 2.60 4.12 -5.57
C LEU A 110 3.18 5.10 -6.58
N THR A 111 2.55 5.26 -7.74
CA THR A 111 2.89 6.32 -8.70
C THR A 111 1.69 7.16 -9.01
N ARG A 112 1.90 8.47 -9.10
CA ARG A 112 0.98 9.34 -9.80
C ARG A 112 1.41 9.44 -11.26
N LYS A 113 0.63 8.85 -12.16
CA LYS A 113 0.77 9.13 -13.60
C LYS A 113 -0.22 10.21 -13.97
N LEU A 114 0.28 11.40 -14.29
CA LEU A 114 -0.53 12.37 -15.03
C LEU A 114 -0.76 11.75 -16.42
N GLY A 115 -1.95 11.20 -16.62
CA GLY A 115 -2.30 10.59 -17.90
C GLY A 115 -2.13 11.61 -19.02
N ASN A 116 -1.36 11.26 -20.05
CA ASN A 116 -1.69 11.77 -21.38
C ASN A 116 -3.16 11.42 -21.61
N THR A 117 -4.02 12.43 -21.63
CA THR A 117 -5.42 12.26 -22.02
C THR A 117 -5.44 11.72 -23.44
N LEU A 118 -5.82 10.45 -23.61
CA LEU A 118 -6.08 9.88 -24.92
C LEU A 118 -7.50 10.33 -25.31
N ILE A 119 -7.59 11.46 -26.01
CA ILE A 119 -8.83 11.87 -26.67
C ILE A 119 -9.01 10.97 -27.88
N ILE A 120 -9.91 9.99 -27.77
CA ILE A 120 -10.42 9.26 -28.92
C ILE A 120 -11.46 10.18 -29.57
N ARG A 121 -11.19 10.64 -30.80
CA ARG A 121 -12.19 11.26 -31.69
C ARG A 121 -12.62 10.26 -32.74
#